data_AF-A0A928F6F5-F1
#
_entry.id   AF-A0A928F6F5-F1
#
_cell.length_a   1.000
_cell.length_b   1.000
_cell.length_c   1.000
_cell.angle_alpha   90.00
_cell.angle_beta   90.00
_cell.angle_gamma   90.00
#
_symmetry.space_group_name_H-M   'P 1'
#
loop_
_entity.id
_entity.type
_entity.pdbx_description
1 polymer ?
#
loop_
_entity_poly.entity_id
_entity_poly.type
_entity_poly.pdbx_seq_one_letter_code
_entity_poly.pdbx_strand_id
1 'polypeptide(L)'
;MSLFNFFRKKKVDLTEDQRKWNKMWELWAAEQADAPYAQLMTYQSEINNGGHDQYFTNAENATGVQNEMSALENILPAIHKDNLQKAYKAYLVLKEKEDEHAEETLEQCDNVFYENEAVLNELLEKYAKTIEL
;
A
#
# COMPACT_ATOMS: atom_id res chain seq x y z
N MET A 1 34.03 44.47 -5.90
CA MET A 1 33.47 43.47 -4.97
C MET A 1 31.98 43.34 -5.23
N SER A 2 31.52 42.16 -5.66
CA SER A 2 30.40 41.43 -5.04
C SER A 2 29.96 40.32 -6.00
N LEU A 3 30.29 39.10 -5.61
CA LEU A 3 29.92 37.84 -6.26
C LEU A 3 28.46 37.53 -5.89
N PHE A 4 27.51 37.82 -6.77
CA PHE A 4 26.16 37.23 -6.63
C PHE A 4 26.16 35.86 -7.31
N ASN A 5 26.55 34.86 -6.51
CA ASN A 5 26.42 33.45 -6.85
C ASN A 5 24.95 33.15 -7.17
N PHE A 6 24.68 32.89 -8.44
CA PHE A 6 23.50 32.16 -8.90
C PHE A 6 23.51 30.79 -8.21
N PHE A 7 22.76 30.63 -7.12
CA PHE A 7 22.37 29.32 -6.64
C PHE A 7 21.42 28.71 -7.67
N ARG A 8 21.97 28.12 -8.74
CA ARG A 8 21.26 27.08 -9.48
C ARG A 8 20.94 26.01 -8.45
N LYS A 9 19.66 25.85 -8.09
CA LYS A 9 19.17 24.63 -7.45
C LYS A 9 19.68 23.48 -8.31
N LYS A 10 20.60 22.69 -7.77
CA LYS A 10 21.08 21.46 -8.41
C LYS A 10 19.82 20.61 -8.59
N LYS A 11 19.36 20.39 -9.82
CA LYS A 11 18.36 19.36 -10.09
C LYS A 11 18.95 18.09 -9.49
N VAL A 12 18.29 17.54 -8.48
CA VAL A 12 18.67 16.22 -7.95
C VAL A 12 18.32 15.26 -9.06
N ASP A 13 19.33 14.75 -9.75
CA ASP A 13 19.12 13.69 -10.73
C ASP A 13 18.69 12.44 -9.96
N LEU A 14 17.45 12.02 -10.20
CA LEU A 14 16.92 10.79 -9.62
C LEU A 14 17.74 9.60 -10.12
N THR A 15 18.06 8.67 -9.21
CA THR A 15 18.64 7.37 -9.57
C THR A 15 17.67 6.58 -10.44
N GLU A 16 18.16 5.58 -11.16
CA GLU A 16 17.30 4.70 -11.96
C GLU A 16 16.22 4.04 -11.10
N ASP A 17 16.59 3.53 -9.93
CA ASP A 17 15.66 2.93 -8.96
C ASP A 17 14.56 3.92 -8.52
N GLN A 18 14.92 5.18 -8.25
CA GLN A 18 13.94 6.22 -7.90
C GLN A 18 13.00 6.54 -9.06
N ARG A 19 13.52 6.58 -10.30
CA ARG A 19 12.69 6.80 -11.49
C ARG A 19 11.72 5.65 -11.71
N LYS A 20 12.18 4.41 -11.54
CA LYS A 20 11.35 3.20 -11.68
C LYS A 20 10.29 3.12 -10.60
N TRP A 21 10.65 3.44 -9.35
CA TRP A 21 9.70 3.56 -8.24
C TRP A 21 8.60 4.60 -8.56
N ASN A 22 8.99 5.79 -9.00
CA ASN A 22 8.02 6.82 -9.38
C ASN A 22 7.15 6.36 -10.56
N LYS A 23 7.74 5.70 -11.56
CA LYS A 23 7.01 5.19 -12.73
C LYS A 23 5.99 4.13 -12.35
N MET A 24 6.32 3.24 -11.40
CA MET A 24 5.38 2.26 -10.82
C MET A 24 4.12 2.95 -10.28
N TRP A 25 4.29 3.98 -9.45
CA TRP A 25 3.18 4.74 -8.87
C TRP A 25 2.39 5.52 -9.94
N GLU A 26 3.06 6.06 -10.95
CA GLU A 26 2.38 6.67 -12.11
C GLU A 26 1.53 5.66 -12.88
N LEU A 27 2.03 4.45 -13.11
CA LEU A 27 1.28 3.39 -13.79
C LEU A 27 0.07 2.95 -12.97
N TRP A 28 0.22 2.80 -11.65
CA TRP A 28 -0.90 2.49 -10.77
C TRP A 28 -1.96 3.59 -10.78
N ALA A 29 -1.57 4.86 -10.69
CA ALA A 29 -2.49 5.99 -10.77
C ALA A 29 -3.20 6.09 -12.13
N ALA A 30 -2.61 5.54 -13.19
CA ALA A 30 -3.18 5.44 -14.52
C ALA A 30 -3.93 4.12 -14.79
N GLU A 31 -4.14 3.28 -13.77
CA GLU A 31 -4.78 1.95 -13.87
C GLU A 31 -4.06 0.98 -14.84
N GLN A 32 -2.75 1.15 -14.98
CA GLN A 32 -1.87 0.38 -15.87
C GLN A 32 -0.84 -0.49 -15.13
N ALA A 33 -0.84 -0.47 -13.79
CA ALA A 33 -0.01 -1.38 -13.02
C ALA A 33 -0.54 -2.82 -13.12
N ASP A 34 0.37 -3.78 -13.13
CA ASP A 34 0.02 -5.19 -13.28
C ASP A 34 -0.59 -5.75 -11.99
N ALA A 35 -1.64 -6.58 -12.11
CA ALA A 35 -2.05 -7.44 -11.02
C ALA A 35 -0.98 -8.54 -10.79
N PRO A 36 -0.70 -8.96 -9.54
CA PRO A 36 -1.35 -8.55 -8.29
C PRO A 36 -0.74 -7.29 -7.62
N TYR A 37 0.24 -6.64 -8.26
CA TYR A 37 0.93 -5.48 -7.65
C TYR A 37 0.05 -4.24 -7.58
N ALA A 38 -0.87 -4.05 -8.52
CA ALA A 38 -1.88 -3.00 -8.43
C ALA A 38 -2.70 -3.09 -7.13
N GLN A 39 -3.12 -4.30 -6.74
CA GLN A 39 -3.84 -4.55 -5.48
C GLN A 39 -2.94 -4.31 -4.27
N LEU A 40 -1.66 -4.69 -4.32
CA LEU A 40 -0.71 -4.39 -3.24
C LEU A 40 -0.51 -2.88 -3.05
N MET A 41 -0.43 -2.12 -4.14
CA MET A 41 -0.28 -0.67 -4.10
C MET A 41 -1.54 -0.01 -3.55
N THR A 42 -2.73 -0.47 -3.95
CA THR A 42 -4.01 -0.02 -3.37
C THR A 42 -4.05 -0.33 -1.88
N TYR A 43 -3.75 -1.57 -1.49
CA TYR A 43 -3.71 -1.99 -0.08
C TYR A 43 -2.81 -1.11 0.78
N GLN A 44 -1.57 -0.86 0.33
CA GLN A 44 -0.64 0.01 1.04
C GLN A 44 -1.13 1.46 1.09
N SER A 45 -1.63 2.00 -0.02
CA SER A 45 -2.11 3.38 -0.10
C SER A 45 -3.31 3.62 0.83
N GLU A 46 -4.26 2.70 0.84
CA GLU A 46 -5.48 2.82 1.65
C GLU A 46 -5.18 2.72 3.13
N ILE A 47 -4.37 1.75 3.57
CA ILE A 47 -3.99 1.61 4.98
C ILE A 47 -3.22 2.84 5.45
N ASN A 48 -2.25 3.32 4.66
CA ASN A 48 -1.49 4.51 5.04
C ASN A 48 -2.35 5.79 5.14
N ASN A 49 -3.53 5.81 4.50
CA ASN A 49 -4.43 6.95 4.54
C ASN A 49 -5.53 6.84 5.61
N GLY A 50 -5.99 5.62 5.94
CA GLY A 50 -7.11 5.43 6.87
C GLY A 50 -7.23 4.03 7.49
N GLY A 51 -6.15 3.27 7.54
CA GLY A 51 -6.13 1.94 8.14
C GLY A 51 -6.89 0.88 7.33
N HIS A 52 -7.00 -0.30 7.92
CA HIS A 52 -7.71 -1.43 7.32
C HIS A 52 -9.21 -1.15 7.15
N ASP A 53 -9.83 -0.33 8.01
CA ASP A 53 -11.24 0.06 7.88
C ASP A 53 -11.51 0.78 6.55
N GLN A 54 -10.69 1.78 6.23
CA GLN A 54 -10.79 2.50 4.97
C GLN A 54 -10.55 1.56 3.78
N TYR A 55 -9.52 0.70 3.87
CA TYR A 55 -9.21 -0.25 2.81
C TYR A 55 -10.41 -1.15 2.48
N PHE A 56 -11.02 -1.80 3.48
CA PHE A 56 -12.14 -2.70 3.23
C PHE A 56 -13.39 -1.97 2.75
N THR A 57 -13.67 -0.80 3.30
CA THR A 57 -14.80 0.04 2.87
C THR A 57 -14.66 0.47 1.42
N ASN A 58 -13.46 0.85 0.98
CA ASN A 58 -13.22 1.24 -0.40
C ASN A 58 -13.18 0.03 -1.36
N ALA A 59 -12.58 -1.08 -0.94
CA ALA A 59 -12.53 -2.32 -1.71
C ALA A 59 -13.93 -2.91 -1.96
N GLU A 60 -14.85 -2.81 -0.99
CA GLU A 60 -16.25 -3.23 -1.15
C GLU A 60 -16.97 -2.45 -2.26
N ASN A 61 -16.70 -1.13 -2.35
CA ASN A 61 -17.35 -0.26 -3.32
C ASN A 61 -16.76 -0.34 -4.75
N ALA A 62 -15.54 -0.86 -4.90
CA ALA A 62 -14.84 -0.91 -6.18
C ALA A 62 -14.96 -2.28 -6.89
N THR A 63 -14.17 -3.26 -6.47
CA THR A 63 -13.98 -4.57 -7.14
C THR A 63 -14.50 -5.74 -6.31
N GLY A 64 -14.82 -5.50 -5.04
CA GLY A 64 -15.24 -6.49 -4.06
C GLY A 64 -14.05 -7.01 -3.23
N VAL A 65 -14.18 -6.94 -1.90
CA VAL A 65 -13.12 -7.29 -0.93
C VAL A 65 -12.50 -8.67 -1.19
N GLN A 66 -13.30 -9.66 -1.59
CA GLN A 66 -12.81 -11.02 -1.84
C GLN A 66 -11.85 -11.11 -3.03
N ASN A 67 -12.07 -10.30 -4.07
CA ASN A 67 -11.19 -10.27 -5.24
C ASN A 67 -9.83 -9.65 -4.88
N GLU A 68 -9.85 -8.54 -4.15
CA GLU A 68 -8.65 -7.89 -3.64
C GLU A 68 -7.84 -8.83 -2.73
N MET A 69 -8.49 -9.43 -1.73
CA MET A 69 -7.84 -10.36 -0.81
C MET A 69 -7.24 -11.56 -1.53
N SER A 70 -7.95 -12.15 -2.51
CA SER A 70 -7.44 -13.29 -3.28
C SER A 70 -6.18 -12.95 -4.08
N ALA A 71 -6.10 -11.75 -4.64
CA ALA A 71 -4.90 -11.29 -5.35
C ALA A 71 -3.72 -11.11 -4.37
N LEU A 72 -3.97 -10.46 -3.24
CA LEU A 72 -2.97 -10.20 -2.20
C LEU A 72 -2.44 -11.48 -1.55
N GLU A 73 -3.30 -12.47 -1.30
CA GLU A 73 -2.93 -13.73 -0.64
C GLU A 73 -1.84 -14.52 -1.37
N ASN A 74 -1.65 -14.28 -2.68
CA ASN A 74 -0.63 -14.93 -3.50
C ASN A 74 0.76 -14.28 -3.39
N ILE A 75 0.83 -13.01 -2.95
CA ILE A 75 2.08 -12.23 -2.94
C ILE A 75 2.46 -11.71 -1.55
N LEU A 76 1.50 -11.61 -0.63
CA LEU A 76 1.76 -11.12 0.71
C LEU A 76 2.63 -12.11 1.49
N PRO A 77 3.63 -11.61 2.24
CA PRO A 77 4.32 -12.38 3.25
C PRO A 77 3.34 -12.87 4.33
N ALA A 78 3.68 -13.98 4.99
CA ALA A 78 2.80 -14.62 5.99
C ALA A 78 2.27 -13.63 7.05
N ILE A 79 3.12 -12.74 7.57
CA ILE A 79 2.72 -11.74 8.57
C ILE A 79 1.58 -10.83 8.07
N HIS A 80 1.69 -10.33 6.83
CA HIS A 80 0.67 -9.46 6.25
C HIS A 80 -0.57 -10.25 5.80
N LYS A 81 -0.40 -11.50 5.36
CA LYS A 81 -1.51 -12.39 5.01
C LYS A 81 -2.39 -12.71 6.22
N ASP A 82 -1.77 -13.14 7.32
CA ASP A 82 -2.49 -13.45 8.56
C ASP A 82 -3.16 -12.19 9.14
N ASN A 83 -2.45 -11.05 9.06
CA ASN A 83 -2.97 -9.76 9.50
C ASN A 83 -4.18 -9.31 8.68
N LEU A 84 -4.11 -9.39 7.35
CA LEU A 84 -5.22 -9.06 6.44
C LEU A 84 -6.46 -9.90 6.75
N GLN A 85 -6.30 -11.21 6.97
CA GLN A 85 -7.40 -12.10 7.32
C GLN A 85 -8.00 -11.79 8.70
N LYS A 86 -7.16 -11.44 9.69
CA LYS A 86 -7.60 -11.02 11.02
C LYS A 86 -8.38 -9.70 10.95
N ALA A 87 -7.83 -8.70 10.25
CA ALA A 87 -8.46 -7.41 10.06
C ALA A 87 -9.82 -7.55 9.36
N TYR A 88 -9.90 -8.37 8.32
CA TYR A 88 -11.16 -8.58 7.60
C TYR A 88 -12.26 -9.17 8.49
N LYS A 89 -11.92 -10.13 9.37
CA LYS A 89 -12.89 -10.68 10.33
C LYS A 89 -13.40 -9.63 11.30
N ALA A 90 -12.51 -8.78 11.82
CA ALA A 90 -12.89 -7.70 12.71
C ALA A 90 -13.79 -6.67 12.00
N TYR A 91 -13.43 -6.28 10.77
CA TYR A 91 -14.24 -5.42 9.92
C TYR A 91 -15.66 -5.96 9.71
N LEU A 92 -15.81 -7.26 9.43
CA LEU A 92 -17.13 -7.89 9.28
C LEU A 92 -17.97 -7.82 10.55
N VAL A 93 -17.35 -7.97 11.73
CA VAL A 93 -18.07 -7.81 13.01
C VAL A 93 -18.57 -6.38 13.18
N LEU A 94 -17.73 -5.38 12.89
CA LEU A 94 -18.07 -3.96 13.00
C LEU A 94 -19.18 -3.52 12.05
N LYS A 95 -19.26 -4.16 10.88
CA LYS A 95 -20.38 -3.94 9.95
C LYS A 95 -21.73 -4.38 10.50
N GLU A 96 -21.75 -5.41 11.33
CA GLU A 96 -22.98 -5.95 11.90
C GLU A 96 -23.38 -5.23 13.19
N LYS A 97 -22.41 -4.81 13.99
CA LYS A 97 -22.62 -4.18 15.29
C LYS A 97 -21.39 -3.40 15.75
N GLU A 98 -21.62 -2.37 16.57
CA GLU A 98 -20.56 -1.76 17.36
C GLU A 98 -19.98 -2.81 18.34
N ASP A 99 -18.67 -3.01 18.29
CA ASP A 99 -17.96 -4.02 19.09
C ASP A 99 -16.53 -3.54 19.38
N GLU A 100 -16.30 -3.10 20.63
CA GLU A 100 -15.02 -2.54 21.09
C GLU A 100 -13.84 -3.50 20.86
N HIS A 101 -14.06 -4.82 20.97
CA HIS A 101 -13.00 -5.79 20.75
C HIS A 101 -12.62 -5.90 19.26
N ALA A 102 -13.60 -5.79 18.36
CA ALA A 102 -13.33 -5.74 16.94
C ALA A 102 -12.64 -4.42 16.53
N GLU A 103 -13.00 -3.29 17.13
CA GLU A 103 -12.27 -2.01 16.95
C GLU A 103 -10.81 -2.13 17.39
N GLU A 104 -10.56 -2.60 18.62
CA GLU A 104 -9.21 -2.85 19.13
C GLU A 104 -8.43 -3.81 18.22
N THR A 105 -9.11 -4.84 17.70
CA THR A 105 -8.51 -5.81 16.78
C THR A 105 -8.06 -5.15 15.48
N LEU A 106 -8.86 -4.24 14.90
CA LEU A 106 -8.47 -3.50 13.69
C LEU A 106 -7.28 -2.57 13.95
N GLU A 107 -7.31 -1.80 15.05
CA GLU A 107 -6.20 -0.92 15.43
C GLU A 107 -4.90 -1.70 15.62
N GLN A 108 -4.97 -2.88 16.24
CA GLN A 108 -3.81 -3.78 16.34
C GLN A 108 -3.32 -4.24 14.97
N CYS A 109 -4.22 -4.51 14.03
CA CYS A 109 -3.82 -4.90 12.68
C CYS A 109 -3.16 -3.75 11.92
N ASP A 110 -3.65 -2.52 12.09
CA ASP A 110 -2.99 -1.32 11.55
C ASP A 110 -1.56 -1.19 12.10
N ASN A 111 -1.39 -1.36 13.41
CA ASN A 111 -0.06 -1.33 14.03
C ASN A 111 0.89 -2.40 13.47
N VAL A 112 0.42 -3.64 13.33
CA VAL A 112 1.21 -4.72 12.72
C VAL A 112 1.60 -4.38 11.29
N PHE A 113 0.70 -3.76 10.52
CA PHE A 113 1.02 -3.30 9.17
C PHE A 113 2.16 -2.27 9.19
N TYR A 114 2.05 -1.21 10.00
CA TYR A 114 3.05 -0.13 10.06
C TYR A 114 4.41 -0.62 10.54
N GLU A 115 4.44 -1.50 11.54
CA GLU A 115 5.69 -2.10 12.06
C GLU A 115 6.40 -2.96 11.00
N ASN A 116 5.66 -3.48 10.02
CA ASN A 116 6.16 -4.41 9.01
C ASN A 116 6.03 -3.88 7.57
N GLU A 117 5.79 -2.58 7.40
CA GLU A 117 5.57 -1.95 6.09
C GLU A 117 6.81 -2.09 5.18
N ALA A 118 8.01 -2.06 5.77
CA ALA A 118 9.26 -2.24 5.05
C ALA A 118 9.28 -3.53 4.20
N VAL A 119 8.62 -4.60 4.66
CA VAL A 119 8.54 -5.86 3.90
C VAL A 119 7.72 -5.70 2.63
N LEU A 120 6.66 -4.88 2.66
CA LEU A 120 5.86 -4.58 1.47
C LEU A 120 6.61 -3.63 0.53
N ASN A 121 7.34 -2.66 1.08
CA ASN A 121 8.20 -1.78 0.30
C ASN A 121 9.25 -2.58 -0.47
N GLU A 122 9.88 -3.59 0.15
CA GLU A 122 10.82 -4.47 -0.56
C GLU A 122 10.17 -5.25 -1.72
N LEU A 123 8.91 -5.66 -1.58
CA LEU A 123 8.17 -6.31 -2.67
C LEU A 123 7.88 -5.34 -3.81
N LEU A 124 7.45 -4.12 -3.48
CA LEU A 124 7.19 -3.07 -4.45
C LEU A 124 8.47 -2.58 -5.12
N GLU A 125 9.60 -2.52 -4.42
CA GLU A 125 10.90 -2.19 -5.00
C GLU A 125 11.35 -3.25 -6.01
N LYS A 126 11.12 -4.53 -5.71
CA LYS A 126 11.38 -5.62 -6.65
C LYS A 126 10.51 -5.51 -7.89
N TYR A 127 9.22 -5.17 -7.73
CA TYR A 127 8.32 -4.90 -8.86
C TYR A 127 8.76 -3.67 -9.66
N ALA A 128 9.06 -2.56 -9.00
CA ALA A 128 9.54 -1.35 -9.66
C ALA A 128 10.76 -1.62 -10.54
N LYS A 129 11.69 -2.49 -10.10
CA LYS A 129 12.87 -2.86 -10.89
C LYS A 129 12.55 -3.56 -12.22
N THR A 130 11.38 -4.18 -12.36
CA THR A 130 10.94 -4.81 -13.62
C THR A 130 10.33 -3.82 -14.61
N ILE A 131 10.07 -2.57 -14.21
CA ILE A 131 9.45 -1.55 -15.04
C ILE A 131 10.49 -0.94 -15.99
N GLU A 132 10.10 -0.75 -17.25
CA GLU A 132 10.89 -0.06 -18.26
C GLU A 132 10.70 1.47 -18.15
N LEU A 133 11.79 2.23 -18.32
CA LEU A 133 11.82 3.70 -18.25
C LEU A 133 11.76 4.37 -19.63
#